data_AF-F4SDQ9-F1
#
_entry.id   AF-F4SDQ9-F1
#
_cell.length_a   1.000
_cell.length_b   1.000
_cell.length_c   1.000
_cell.angle_alpha   90.00
_cell.angle_beta   90.00
_cell.angle_gamma   90.00
#
_symmetry.space_group_name_H-M   'P 1'
#
loop_
_entity.id
_entity.type
_entity.pdbx_description
1 polymer ?
#
loop_
_entity_poly.entity_id
_entity_poly.type
_entity_poly.pdbx_seq_one_letter_code
_entity_poly.pdbx_strand_id
1 'polypeptide(L)'
;MSCPVQYHVFLPNYILEYVVNEPERMIDPDFFLSKATPAQIVEVILSFYPYFSFTQNAREDHELLLKIFVEMVAPRLNNIIIPESPTTNYVQVNLHNPTTTVQPTNRWVNSSADIDAKRIEFFNERCLLNLKNGRFRLAALDLERFVEKYKYLNHAEIEELVHAQDDPDEESHEAAANLRSAHESVETIQLLLREPKLSPTSVQELEEQLRGARTSLISYQRAFEAVAKDGAFIHALSNHHRKILEKHSTGQH
;
A
#
# COMPACT_ATOMS: atom_id res chain seq x y z
N MET A 1 7.62 6.37 -7.10
CA MET A 1 7.98 4.98 -7.50
C MET A 1 6.79 4.37 -8.23
N SER A 2 6.97 3.53 -9.24
CA SER A 2 5.85 2.84 -9.91
C SER A 2 5.42 1.64 -9.07
N CYS A 3 4.12 1.48 -8.82
CA CYS A 3 3.61 0.28 -8.17
C CYS A 3 4.01 -0.95 -9.00
N PRO A 4 4.55 -2.02 -8.39
CA PRO A 4 4.87 -3.22 -9.15
C PRO A 4 3.58 -3.81 -9.75
N VAL A 5 3.75 -4.64 -10.78
CA VAL A 5 2.63 -5.25 -11.50
C VAL A 5 2.77 -6.76 -11.37
N GLN A 6 1.71 -7.44 -10.95
CA GLN A 6 1.66 -8.89 -10.83
C GLN A 6 1.14 -9.47 -12.14
N TYR A 7 1.96 -10.32 -12.74
CA TYR A 7 1.65 -11.03 -13.98
C TYR A 7 1.27 -12.49 -13.75
N HIS A 8 1.49 -13.01 -12.54
CA HIS A 8 1.29 -14.42 -12.23
C HIS A 8 0.88 -14.64 -10.76
N VAL A 9 0.24 -15.77 -10.51
CA VAL A 9 -0.10 -16.29 -9.19
C VAL A 9 0.39 -17.74 -9.09
N PHE A 10 0.77 -18.19 -7.90
CA PHE A 10 1.07 -19.60 -7.65
C PHE A 10 -0.18 -20.28 -7.09
N LEU A 11 -0.68 -21.30 -7.79
CA LEU A 11 -1.85 -22.07 -7.37
C LEU A 11 -1.48 -23.52 -7.06
N PRO A 12 -2.17 -24.19 -6.13
CA PRO A 12 -2.05 -25.62 -5.93
C PRO A 12 -2.44 -26.37 -7.21
N ASN A 13 -1.66 -27.38 -7.61
CA ASN A 13 -1.88 -28.08 -8.87
C ASN A 13 -3.23 -28.82 -8.95
N TYR A 14 -3.78 -29.26 -7.81
CA TYR A 14 -5.07 -29.95 -7.74
C TYR A 14 -6.22 -29.06 -8.22
N ILE A 15 -6.06 -27.73 -8.24
CA ILE A 15 -7.09 -26.82 -8.74
C ILE A 15 -7.36 -27.05 -10.24
N LEU A 16 -6.38 -27.61 -10.97
CA LEU A 16 -6.51 -27.91 -12.40
C LEU A 16 -7.41 -29.11 -12.68
N GLU A 17 -7.73 -29.93 -11.67
CA GLU A 17 -8.70 -31.03 -11.79
C GLU A 17 -10.13 -30.52 -12.02
N TYR A 18 -10.37 -29.24 -11.74
CA TYR A 18 -11.67 -28.58 -11.84
C TYR A 18 -11.80 -27.71 -13.11
N VAL A 19 -10.93 -27.95 -14.10
CA VAL A 19 -10.96 -27.20 -15.37
C VAL A 19 -12.04 -27.75 -16.30
N VAL A 20 -12.88 -26.84 -16.79
CA VAL A 20 -13.92 -27.09 -17.81
C VAL A 20 -13.54 -26.41 -19.12
N ASN A 21 -14.06 -26.92 -20.26
CA ASN A 21 -13.66 -26.46 -21.60
C ASN A 21 -14.72 -25.61 -22.32
N GLU A 22 -15.62 -24.92 -21.60
CA GLU A 22 -16.73 -24.18 -22.22
C GLU A 22 -17.02 -22.85 -21.51
N PRO A 23 -17.09 -21.70 -22.23
CA PRO A 23 -16.72 -21.46 -23.63
C PRO A 23 -15.19 -21.39 -23.87
N GLU A 24 -14.40 -21.23 -22.81
CA GLU A 24 -12.93 -21.26 -22.81
C GLU A 24 -12.45 -22.13 -21.66
N ARG A 25 -11.19 -22.57 -21.71
CA ARG A 25 -10.59 -23.40 -20.68
C ARG A 25 -10.46 -22.60 -19.39
N MET A 26 -11.31 -22.88 -18.39
CA MET A 26 -11.36 -22.15 -17.12
C MET A 26 -11.56 -23.10 -15.94
N ILE A 27 -11.21 -22.67 -14.73
CA ILE A 27 -11.52 -23.41 -13.50
C ILE A 27 -12.98 -23.13 -13.14
N ASP A 28 -13.78 -24.18 -12.97
CA ASP A 28 -15.16 -24.07 -12.49
C ASP A 28 -15.16 -23.90 -10.95
N PRO A 29 -15.53 -22.71 -10.43
CA PRO A 29 -15.54 -22.44 -9.00
C PRO A 29 -16.56 -23.31 -8.26
N ASP A 30 -17.73 -23.56 -8.84
CA ASP A 30 -18.81 -24.32 -8.19
C ASP A 30 -18.43 -25.79 -8.10
N PHE A 31 -17.82 -26.33 -9.17
CA PHE A 31 -17.31 -27.69 -9.16
C PHE A 31 -16.22 -27.88 -8.10
N PHE A 32 -15.27 -26.94 -8.00
CA PHE A 32 -14.26 -26.94 -6.93
C PHE A 32 -14.89 -26.94 -5.54
N LEU A 33 -15.78 -25.97 -5.26
CA LEU A 33 -16.39 -25.80 -3.94
C LEU A 33 -17.25 -27.01 -3.53
N SER A 34 -17.81 -27.76 -4.49
CA SER A 34 -18.58 -28.98 -4.23
C SER A 34 -17.76 -30.16 -3.69
N LYS A 35 -16.42 -30.12 -3.84
CA LYS A 35 -15.49 -31.20 -3.46
C LYS A 35 -14.40 -30.76 -2.49
N ALA A 36 -14.09 -29.48 -2.44
CA ALA A 36 -12.97 -28.95 -1.67
C ALA A 36 -13.20 -29.06 -0.16
N THR A 37 -12.14 -29.45 0.56
CA THR A 37 -12.07 -29.32 2.02
C THR A 37 -11.85 -27.86 2.42
N PRO A 38 -12.21 -27.44 3.65
CA PRO A 38 -11.90 -26.10 4.15
C PRO A 38 -10.43 -25.68 3.97
N ALA A 39 -9.51 -26.62 4.21
CA ALA A 39 -8.07 -26.38 4.04
C ALA A 39 -7.70 -26.05 2.59
N GLN A 40 -8.28 -26.75 1.61
CA GLN A 40 -8.07 -26.47 0.18
C GLN A 40 -8.67 -25.11 -0.21
N ILE A 41 -9.85 -24.76 0.31
CA ILE A 41 -10.48 -23.46 0.05
C ILE A 41 -9.59 -22.34 0.60
N VAL A 42 -9.09 -22.46 1.84
CA VAL A 42 -8.16 -21.50 2.45
C VAL A 42 -6.89 -21.35 1.63
N GLU A 43 -6.29 -22.47 1.19
CA GLU A 43 -5.05 -22.45 0.41
C GLU A 43 -5.21 -21.67 -0.91
N VAL A 44 -6.31 -21.88 -1.62
CA VAL A 44 -6.60 -21.14 -2.85
C VAL A 44 -6.91 -19.67 -2.56
N ILE A 45 -7.66 -19.36 -1.49
CA ILE A 45 -7.85 -17.96 -1.06
C ILE A 45 -6.51 -17.27 -0.83
N LEU A 46 -5.61 -17.89 -0.06
CA LEU A 46 -4.29 -17.32 0.25
C LEU A 46 -3.37 -17.18 -0.96
N SER A 47 -3.61 -17.94 -2.02
CA SER A 47 -2.88 -17.79 -3.29
C SER A 47 -3.16 -16.44 -3.95
N PHE A 48 -4.41 -15.96 -3.87
CA PHE A 48 -4.82 -14.64 -4.39
C PHE A 48 -4.73 -13.52 -3.34
N TYR A 49 -4.91 -13.88 -2.07
CA TYR A 49 -5.00 -12.96 -0.93
C TYR A 49 -4.01 -13.35 0.16
N PRO A 50 -2.69 -13.31 -0.10
CA PRO A 50 -1.66 -13.79 0.83
C PRO A 50 -1.55 -12.95 2.12
N TYR A 51 -2.18 -11.77 2.13
CA TYR A 51 -2.24 -10.83 3.26
C TYR A 51 -3.43 -11.10 4.21
N PHE A 52 -4.22 -12.13 3.95
CA PHE A 52 -5.27 -12.58 4.86
C PHE A 52 -4.69 -13.50 5.95
N SER A 53 -5.02 -13.19 7.19
CA SER A 53 -4.70 -14.00 8.36
C SER A 53 -5.99 -14.53 8.98
N PHE A 54 -6.25 -15.83 8.83
CA PHE A 54 -7.44 -16.47 9.40
C PHE A 54 -7.20 -16.93 10.83
N THR A 55 -8.16 -16.68 11.72
CA THR A 55 -8.21 -17.33 13.04
C THR A 55 -8.50 -18.84 12.88
N GLN A 56 -8.19 -19.65 13.90
CA GLN A 56 -8.43 -21.09 13.83
C GLN A 56 -9.89 -21.43 13.49
N ASN A 57 -10.84 -20.76 14.13
CA ASN A 57 -12.26 -20.96 13.88
C ASN A 57 -12.64 -20.56 12.44
N ALA A 58 -12.11 -19.45 11.94
CA ALA A 58 -12.40 -18.98 10.57
C ALA A 58 -11.83 -19.91 9.48
N ARG A 59 -10.78 -20.69 9.77
CA ARG A 59 -10.24 -21.70 8.85
C ARG A 59 -11.13 -22.93 8.71
N GLU A 60 -12.02 -23.15 9.66
CA GLU A 60 -12.93 -24.30 9.71
C GLU A 60 -14.38 -23.90 9.39
N ASP A 61 -14.70 -22.61 9.43
CA ASP A 61 -16.00 -22.05 9.08
C ASP A 61 -16.25 -22.13 7.57
N HIS A 62 -16.94 -23.19 7.15
CA HIS A 62 -17.21 -23.45 5.74
C HIS A 62 -18.02 -22.33 5.08
N GLU A 63 -19.04 -21.76 5.74
CA GLU A 63 -19.88 -20.72 5.15
C GLU A 63 -19.08 -19.43 4.91
N LEU A 64 -18.23 -19.06 5.86
CA LEU A 64 -17.33 -17.92 5.72
C LEU A 64 -16.37 -18.11 4.53
N LEU A 65 -15.75 -19.29 4.44
CA LEU A 65 -14.80 -19.59 3.37
C LEU A 65 -15.47 -19.62 2.00
N LEU A 66 -16.67 -20.20 1.88
CA LEU A 66 -17.47 -20.16 0.66
C LEU A 66 -17.78 -18.72 0.25
N LYS A 67 -18.23 -17.88 1.20
CA LYS A 67 -18.50 -16.47 0.94
C LYS A 67 -17.28 -15.74 0.38
N ILE A 68 -16.13 -15.88 1.05
CA ILE A 68 -14.87 -15.25 0.60
C ILE A 68 -14.49 -15.74 -0.79
N PHE A 69 -14.56 -17.05 -1.01
CA PHE A 69 -14.18 -17.64 -2.28
C PHE A 69 -15.06 -17.12 -3.42
N VAL A 70 -16.38 -17.16 -3.25
CA VAL A 70 -17.34 -16.71 -4.28
C VAL A 70 -17.22 -15.22 -4.54
N GLU A 71 -17.12 -14.39 -3.50
CA GLU A 71 -17.09 -12.93 -3.66
C GLU A 71 -15.74 -12.39 -4.15
N MET A 72 -14.63 -13.05 -3.79
CA MET A 72 -13.29 -12.50 -3.99
C MET A 72 -12.41 -13.35 -4.93
N VAL A 73 -12.45 -14.68 -4.81
CA VAL A 73 -11.55 -15.57 -5.57
C VAL A 73 -12.12 -15.97 -6.92
N ALA A 74 -13.40 -16.37 -6.98
CA ALA A 74 -14.04 -16.83 -8.21
C ALA A 74 -13.92 -15.82 -9.37
N PRO A 75 -14.11 -14.50 -9.17
CA PRO A 75 -13.89 -13.51 -10.25
C PRO A 75 -12.43 -13.47 -10.75
N ARG A 76 -11.46 -13.81 -9.90
CA ARG A 76 -10.02 -13.80 -10.23
C ARG A 76 -9.59 -15.06 -10.97
N LEU A 77 -10.25 -16.20 -10.73
CA LEU A 77 -10.00 -17.44 -11.47
C LEU A 77 -10.28 -17.28 -12.97
N ASN A 78 -11.26 -16.46 -13.34
CA ASN A 78 -11.55 -16.15 -14.75
C ASN A 78 -10.43 -15.34 -15.43
N ASN A 79 -9.50 -14.76 -14.67
CA ASN A 79 -8.40 -13.96 -15.19
C ASN A 79 -7.09 -14.75 -15.30
N ILE A 80 -7.10 -16.08 -15.08
CA ILE A 80 -5.88 -16.89 -15.18
C ILE A 80 -5.79 -17.62 -16.52
N ILE A 81 -4.57 -17.82 -17.00
CA ILE A 81 -4.26 -18.62 -18.18
C ILE A 81 -3.94 -20.05 -17.72
N ILE A 82 -4.75 -21.01 -18.15
CA ILE A 82 -4.60 -22.42 -17.73
C ILE A 82 -3.35 -23.05 -18.37
N PRO A 83 -2.39 -23.54 -17.58
CA PRO A 83 -1.15 -24.12 -18.09
C PRO A 83 -1.39 -25.49 -18.75
N GLU A 84 -0.53 -25.84 -19.72
CA GLU A 84 -0.64 -27.07 -20.49
C GLU A 84 -0.05 -28.31 -19.80
N SER A 85 0.85 -28.16 -18.83
CA SER A 85 1.48 -29.30 -18.13
C SER A 85 1.98 -28.95 -16.72
N PRO A 86 1.33 -29.45 -15.64
CA PRO A 86 1.83 -29.29 -14.29
C PRO A 86 2.88 -30.36 -13.96
N THR A 87 4.07 -29.96 -13.50
CA THR A 87 5.16 -30.88 -13.08
C THR A 87 5.44 -30.86 -11.58
N THR A 88 4.75 -30.00 -10.82
CA THR A 88 5.02 -29.69 -9.41
C THR A 88 3.72 -29.55 -8.61
N ASN A 89 3.82 -29.57 -7.27
CA ASN A 89 2.68 -29.42 -6.34
C ASN A 89 1.99 -28.04 -6.45
N TYR A 90 2.76 -27.02 -6.84
CA TYR A 90 2.25 -25.70 -7.19
C TYR A 90 2.54 -25.39 -8.64
N VAL A 91 1.67 -24.63 -9.28
CA VAL A 91 1.82 -24.18 -10.66
C VAL A 91 1.76 -22.66 -10.70
N GLN A 92 2.70 -22.06 -11.43
CA GLN A 92 2.65 -20.65 -11.73
C GLN A 92 1.67 -20.43 -12.89
N VAL A 93 0.56 -19.73 -12.63
CA VAL A 93 -0.42 -19.35 -13.65
C VAL A 93 -0.24 -17.89 -14.02
N ASN A 94 -0.22 -17.60 -15.32
CA ASN A 94 -0.17 -16.23 -15.80
C ASN A 94 -1.56 -15.61 -15.74
N LEU A 95 -1.63 -14.28 -15.59
CA LEU A 95 -2.88 -13.53 -15.61
C LEU A 95 -3.12 -12.98 -17.03
N HIS A 96 -4.37 -13.04 -17.51
CA HIS A 96 -4.80 -12.38 -18.74
C HIS A 96 -4.61 -10.86 -18.62
N ASN A 97 -5.04 -10.29 -17.50
CA ASN A 97 -4.85 -8.89 -17.17
C ASN A 97 -3.96 -8.78 -15.92
N PRO A 98 -2.78 -8.15 -16.03
CA PRO A 98 -1.92 -7.91 -14.88
C PRO A 98 -2.62 -7.03 -13.83
N THR A 99 -2.35 -7.28 -12.56
CA THR A 99 -2.91 -6.49 -11.45
C THR A 99 -1.86 -5.60 -10.81
N THR A 100 -2.28 -4.42 -10.33
CA THR A 100 -1.41 -3.50 -9.59
C THR A 100 -1.08 -4.08 -8.22
N THR A 101 0.21 -4.21 -7.88
CA THR A 101 0.67 -4.75 -6.58
C THR A 101 0.89 -3.62 -5.56
N VAL A 102 -0.11 -2.76 -5.35
CA VAL A 102 -0.13 -2.07 -4.06
C VAL A 102 -0.27 -3.17 -3.03
N GLN A 103 0.75 -3.41 -2.20
CA GLN A 103 0.65 -4.42 -1.13
C GLN A 103 -0.62 -4.11 -0.33
N PRO A 104 -1.64 -4.97 -0.39
CA PRO A 104 -2.92 -4.65 0.23
C PRO A 104 -2.82 -4.68 1.75
N THR A 105 -3.81 -4.09 2.41
CA THR A 105 -3.89 -4.10 3.88
C THR A 105 -3.90 -5.51 4.43
N ASN A 106 -2.99 -5.81 5.36
CA ASN A 106 -3.02 -7.06 6.12
C ASN A 106 -4.34 -7.14 6.89
N ARG A 107 -5.06 -8.26 6.75
CA ARG A 107 -6.41 -8.39 7.32
C ARG A 107 -6.55 -9.66 8.14
N TRP A 108 -6.98 -9.49 9.37
CA TRP A 108 -7.45 -10.59 10.20
C TRP A 108 -8.88 -10.93 9.83
N VAL A 109 -9.11 -12.19 9.47
CA VAL A 109 -10.43 -12.72 9.12
C VAL A 109 -10.88 -13.63 10.26
N ASN A 110 -11.91 -13.18 10.98
CA ASN A 110 -12.52 -13.94 12.06
C ASN A 110 -13.98 -14.29 11.78
N SER A 111 -14.68 -13.46 11.01
CA SER A 111 -16.10 -13.62 10.71
C SER A 111 -16.47 -13.01 9.36
N SER A 112 -17.71 -13.27 8.91
CA SER A 112 -18.24 -12.73 7.65
C SER A 112 -18.38 -11.20 7.64
N ALA A 113 -18.40 -10.56 8.82
CA ALA A 113 -18.42 -9.10 8.97
C ALA A 113 -17.07 -8.45 8.60
N ASP A 114 -15.98 -9.22 8.63
CA ASP A 114 -14.64 -8.75 8.25
C ASP A 114 -14.47 -8.72 6.72
N ILE A 115 -15.41 -9.31 5.99
CA ILE A 115 -15.35 -9.51 4.53
C ILE A 115 -16.46 -8.71 3.85
N ASP A 116 -16.02 -7.61 3.23
CA ASP A 116 -16.79 -6.83 2.26
C ASP A 116 -15.87 -6.56 1.06
N ALA A 117 -16.05 -7.36 0.00
CA ALA A 117 -15.21 -7.30 -1.19
C ALA A 117 -15.19 -5.89 -1.82
N LYS A 118 -16.34 -5.21 -1.86
CA LYS A 118 -16.48 -3.87 -2.47
C LYS A 118 -15.81 -2.81 -1.62
N ARG A 119 -15.86 -2.93 -0.30
CA ARG A 119 -15.14 -2.04 0.62
C ARG A 119 -13.64 -2.22 0.46
N ILE A 120 -13.16 -3.47 0.47
CA ILE A 120 -11.74 -3.81 0.36
C ILE A 120 -11.17 -3.30 -0.97
N GLU A 121 -11.84 -3.60 -2.09
CA GLU A 121 -11.40 -3.17 -3.42
C GLU A 121 -11.34 -1.64 -3.51
N PHE A 122 -12.40 -0.94 -3.10
CA PHE A 122 -12.41 0.52 -3.15
C PHE A 122 -11.28 1.13 -2.31
N PHE A 123 -11.08 0.65 -1.08
CA PHE A 123 -10.03 1.16 -0.22
C PHE A 123 -8.64 0.95 -0.85
N ASN A 124 -8.35 -0.26 -1.33
CA ASN A 124 -7.05 -0.61 -1.89
C ASN A 124 -6.75 0.17 -3.18
N GLU A 125 -7.72 0.26 -4.09
CA GLU A 125 -7.51 0.87 -5.41
C GLU A 125 -7.50 2.40 -5.39
N ARG A 126 -8.24 3.02 -4.46
CA ARG A 126 -8.41 4.48 -4.41
C ARG A 126 -7.63 5.12 -3.27
N CYS A 127 -7.85 4.63 -2.05
CA CYS A 127 -7.30 5.24 -0.86
C CYS A 127 -5.84 4.83 -0.66
N LEU A 128 -5.59 3.53 -0.56
CA LEU A 128 -4.27 2.97 -0.25
C LEU A 128 -3.24 3.29 -1.33
N LEU A 129 -3.64 3.20 -2.60
CA LEU A 129 -2.78 3.57 -3.73
C LEU A 129 -2.24 5.00 -3.60
N ASN A 130 -3.09 5.97 -3.24
CA ASN A 130 -2.65 7.36 -3.10
C ASN A 130 -1.81 7.56 -1.84
N LEU A 131 -2.12 6.87 -0.74
CA LEU A 131 -1.31 6.88 0.49
C LEU A 131 0.12 6.40 0.22
N LYS A 132 0.28 5.21 -0.37
CA LYS A 132 1.61 4.63 -0.65
C LYS A 132 2.42 5.37 -1.73
N ASN A 133 1.79 6.30 -2.45
CA ASN A 133 2.47 7.12 -3.46
C ASN A 133 2.80 8.53 -2.97
N GLY A 134 2.65 8.82 -1.67
CA GLY A 134 2.89 10.16 -1.12
C GLY A 134 1.84 11.20 -1.52
N ARG A 135 0.72 10.79 -2.11
CA ARG A 135 -0.32 11.69 -2.64
C ARG A 135 -1.39 11.95 -1.58
N PHE A 136 -0.97 12.42 -0.41
CA PHE A 136 -1.82 12.47 0.79
C PHE A 136 -3.08 13.33 0.64
N ARG A 137 -3.00 14.45 -0.09
CA ARG A 137 -4.18 15.28 -0.38
C ARG A 137 -5.22 14.57 -1.24
N LEU A 138 -4.76 13.79 -2.23
CA LEU A 138 -5.67 12.98 -3.06
C LEU A 138 -6.23 11.81 -2.26
N ALA A 139 -5.40 11.16 -1.43
CA ALA A 139 -5.86 10.13 -0.52
C ALA A 139 -6.96 10.63 0.41
N ALA A 140 -6.83 11.83 0.98
CA ALA A 140 -7.84 12.42 1.84
C ALA A 140 -9.20 12.60 1.11
N LEU A 141 -9.18 13.07 -0.14
CA LEU A 141 -10.42 13.19 -0.94
C LEU A 141 -11.06 11.82 -1.23
N ASP A 142 -10.25 10.80 -1.51
CA ASP A 142 -10.78 9.45 -1.73
C ASP A 142 -11.29 8.81 -0.43
N LEU A 143 -10.67 9.14 0.72
CA LEU A 143 -11.11 8.73 2.05
C LEU A 143 -12.42 9.42 2.46
N GLU A 144 -12.62 10.69 2.11
CA GLU A 144 -13.90 11.38 2.32
C GLU A 144 -15.03 10.64 1.59
N ARG A 145 -14.84 10.34 0.30
CA ARG A 145 -15.80 9.54 -0.50
C ARG A 145 -16.00 8.14 0.06
N PHE A 146 -14.94 7.52 0.55
CA PHE A 146 -15.01 6.21 1.18
C PHE A 146 -15.88 6.25 2.45
N VAL A 147 -15.67 7.25 3.30
CA VAL A 147 -16.42 7.44 4.55
C VAL A 147 -17.86 7.85 4.28
N GLU A 148 -18.15 8.62 3.23
CA GLU A 148 -19.54 8.86 2.78
C GLU A 148 -20.27 7.56 2.43
N LYS A 149 -19.58 6.63 1.76
CA LYS A 149 -20.16 5.36 1.32
C LYS A 149 -20.25 4.32 2.44
N TYR A 150 -19.22 4.21 3.28
CA TYR A 150 -19.07 3.14 4.26
C TYR A 150 -19.03 3.61 5.73
N LYS A 151 -19.38 4.87 5.98
CA LYS A 151 -19.56 5.55 7.29
C LYS A 151 -18.31 5.81 8.12
N TYR A 152 -17.33 4.91 8.12
CA TYR A 152 -16.10 5.05 8.92
C TYR A 152 -14.99 4.16 8.35
N LEU A 153 -13.74 4.35 8.80
CA LEU A 153 -12.61 3.44 8.56
C LEU A 153 -12.50 2.42 9.69
N ASN A 154 -12.22 1.16 9.38
CA ASN A 154 -11.95 0.14 10.41
C ASN A 154 -10.48 0.20 10.88
N HIS A 155 -10.14 -0.61 11.89
CA HIS A 155 -8.80 -0.64 12.47
C HIS A 155 -7.70 -0.88 11.43
N ALA A 156 -7.85 -1.88 10.56
CA ALA A 156 -6.86 -2.22 9.55
C ALA A 156 -6.64 -1.08 8.53
N GLU A 157 -7.70 -0.39 8.12
CA GLU A 157 -7.61 0.76 7.21
C GLU A 157 -6.97 1.98 7.88
N ILE A 158 -7.19 2.18 9.19
CA ILE A 158 -6.53 3.23 9.97
C ILE A 158 -5.05 2.89 10.19
N GLU A 159 -4.70 1.62 10.39
CA GLU A 159 -3.30 1.18 10.51
C GLU A 159 -2.51 1.54 9.24
N GLU A 160 -3.07 1.40 8.04
CA GLU A 160 -2.39 1.86 6.82
C GLU A 160 -2.15 3.39 6.79
N LEU A 161 -3.03 4.20 7.39
CA LEU A 161 -2.78 5.65 7.55
C LEU A 161 -1.65 5.94 8.55
N VAL A 162 -1.48 5.06 9.54
CA VAL A 162 -0.38 5.18 10.51
C VAL A 162 0.92 4.76 9.85
N HIS A 163 0.95 3.63 9.13
CA HIS A 163 2.13 3.17 8.40
C HIS A 163 2.57 4.13 7.29
N ALA A 164 1.63 4.87 6.68
CA ALA A 164 1.98 5.93 5.75
C ALA A 164 2.76 7.11 6.38
N GLN A 165 2.94 7.14 7.70
CA GLN A 165 3.78 8.12 8.42
C GLN A 165 5.26 7.71 8.44
N ASP A 166 5.57 6.43 8.29
CA ASP A 166 6.95 5.93 8.36
C ASP A 166 7.81 6.54 7.23
N ASP A 167 7.26 6.65 6.01
CA ASP A 167 7.93 7.24 4.85
C ASP A 167 8.27 8.75 5.06
N PRO A 168 7.31 9.63 5.43
CA PRO A 168 7.62 11.03 5.78
C PRO A 168 8.62 11.20 6.92
N ASP A 169 8.65 10.30 7.90
CA ASP A 169 9.59 10.40 9.03
C ASP A 169 11.04 10.13 8.57
N GLU A 170 11.24 9.14 7.71
CA GLU A 170 12.54 8.89 7.06
C GLU A 170 12.94 10.06 6.14
N GLU A 171 12.03 10.52 5.28
CA GLU A 171 12.27 11.67 4.39
C GLU A 171 12.56 12.95 5.20
N SER A 172 11.95 13.12 6.38
CA SER A 172 12.15 14.27 7.26
C SER A 172 13.56 14.26 7.84
N HIS A 173 14.04 13.08 8.27
CA HIS A 173 15.42 12.92 8.74
C HIS A 173 16.44 13.24 7.65
N GLU A 174 16.23 12.76 6.42
CA GLU A 174 17.10 13.06 5.28
C GLU A 174 17.05 14.55 4.92
N ALA A 175 15.86 15.14 4.82
CA ALA A 175 15.69 16.56 4.52
C ALA A 175 16.33 17.46 5.58
N ALA A 176 16.21 17.10 6.86
CA ALA A 176 16.85 17.82 7.96
C ALA A 176 18.38 17.73 7.91
N ALA A 177 18.94 16.56 7.57
CA ALA A 177 20.38 16.37 7.40
C ALA A 177 20.92 17.21 6.23
N ASN A 178 20.24 17.18 5.09
CA ASN A 178 20.60 17.98 3.92
C ASN A 178 20.52 19.49 4.19
N LEU A 179 19.46 19.93 4.90
CA LEU A 179 19.30 21.33 5.31
C LEU A 179 20.43 21.77 6.24
N ARG A 180 20.82 20.94 7.21
CA ARG A 180 21.93 21.21 8.13
C ARG A 180 23.26 21.34 7.38
N SER A 181 23.56 20.38 6.50
CA SER A 181 24.79 20.40 5.70
C SER A 181 24.88 21.64 4.81
N ALA A 182 23.76 22.06 4.22
CA ALA A 182 23.72 23.28 3.42
C ALA A 182 23.94 24.55 4.26
N HIS A 183 23.39 24.61 5.48
CA HIS A 183 23.67 25.68 6.43
C HIS A 183 25.16 25.73 6.79
N GLU A 184 25.76 24.61 7.16
CA GLU A 184 27.18 24.49 7.49
C GLU A 184 28.09 24.90 6.32
N SER A 185 27.71 24.55 5.08
CA SER A 185 28.43 24.95 3.88
C SER A 185 28.41 26.48 3.68
N VAL A 186 27.23 27.12 3.82
CA VAL A 186 27.10 28.58 3.73
C VAL A 186 27.93 29.27 4.82
N GLU A 187 27.86 28.78 6.06
CA GLU A 187 28.62 29.34 7.18
C GLU A 187 30.13 29.20 6.96
N THR A 188 30.59 28.03 6.53
CA THR A 188 32.00 27.76 6.21
C THR A 188 32.52 28.72 5.14
N ILE A 189 31.78 28.89 4.03
CA ILE A 189 32.20 29.80 2.95
C ILE A 189 32.21 31.26 3.45
N GLN A 190 31.23 31.66 4.27
CA GLN A 190 31.21 33.00 4.88
C GLN A 190 32.38 33.26 5.83
N LEU A 191 32.83 32.23 6.56
CA LEU A 191 34.01 32.31 7.41
C LEU A 191 35.29 32.42 6.57
N LEU A 192 35.43 31.60 5.52
CA LEU A 192 36.57 31.65 4.60
C LEU A 192 36.68 33.04 3.94
N LEU A 193 35.56 33.63 3.52
CA LEU A 193 35.51 34.99 2.95
C LEU A 193 36.02 36.09 3.91
N ARG A 194 36.12 35.81 5.22
CA ARG A 194 36.66 36.75 6.21
C ARG A 194 38.15 36.56 6.46
N GLU A 195 38.80 35.58 5.85
CA GLU A 195 40.23 35.34 6.06
C GLU A 195 41.07 36.52 5.55
N PRO A 196 42.02 37.01 6.37
CA PRO A 196 42.90 38.07 5.94
C PRO A 196 43.86 37.53 4.86
N LYS A 197 44.02 38.31 3.77
CA LYS A 197 44.93 38.03 2.63
C LYS A 197 44.41 37.05 1.57
N LEU A 198 43.09 36.91 1.41
CA LEU A 198 42.53 36.26 0.22
C LEU A 198 42.96 36.98 -1.07
N SER A 199 43.29 36.20 -2.09
CA SER A 199 43.53 36.73 -3.43
C SER A 199 42.20 37.17 -4.08
N PRO A 200 42.19 38.14 -5.00
CA PRO A 200 40.97 38.54 -5.71
C PRO A 200 40.27 37.37 -6.41
N THR A 201 41.04 36.45 -6.99
CA THR A 201 40.51 35.24 -7.64
C THR A 201 39.81 34.32 -6.63
N SER A 202 40.44 34.09 -5.47
CA SER A 202 39.86 33.27 -4.41
C SER A 202 38.58 33.89 -3.83
N VAL A 203 38.52 35.22 -3.72
CA VAL A 203 37.28 35.91 -3.32
C VAL A 203 36.18 35.64 -4.33
N GLN A 204 36.45 35.80 -5.63
CA GLN A 204 35.46 35.58 -6.68
C GLN A 204 34.95 34.12 -6.71
N GLU A 205 35.84 33.15 -6.56
CA GLU A 205 35.49 31.72 -6.47
C GLU A 205 34.60 31.44 -5.25
N LEU A 206 34.96 31.96 -4.07
CA LEU A 206 34.16 31.79 -2.85
C LEU A 206 32.80 32.49 -2.93
N GLU A 207 32.71 33.66 -3.56
CA GLU A 207 31.44 34.35 -3.79
C GLU A 207 30.52 33.56 -4.72
N GLU A 208 31.08 32.92 -5.75
CA GLU A 208 30.33 32.04 -6.65
C GLU A 208 29.84 30.78 -5.92
N GLN A 209 30.72 30.14 -5.14
CA GLN A 209 30.34 29.01 -4.29
C GLN A 209 29.26 29.39 -3.29
N LEU A 210 29.35 30.57 -2.67
CA LEU A 210 28.35 31.07 -1.73
C LEU A 210 26.97 31.22 -2.38
N ARG A 211 26.92 31.71 -3.63
CA ARG A 211 25.67 31.82 -4.40
C ARG A 211 25.08 30.43 -4.69
N GLY A 212 25.91 29.46 -5.05
CA GLY A 212 25.49 28.07 -5.22
C GLY A 212 24.93 27.48 -3.92
N ALA A 213 25.69 27.59 -2.82
CA ALA A 213 25.32 27.07 -1.50
C ALA A 213 24.00 27.70 -0.97
N ARG A 214 23.80 29.01 -1.16
CA ARG A 214 22.53 29.68 -0.83
C ARG A 214 21.35 29.16 -1.63
N THR A 215 21.56 28.86 -2.92
CA THR A 215 20.51 28.29 -3.78
C THR A 215 20.13 26.90 -3.29
N SER A 216 21.11 26.05 -3.00
CA SER A 216 20.88 24.73 -2.41
C SER A 216 20.17 24.82 -1.06
N LEU A 217 20.58 25.76 -0.19
CA LEU A 217 19.95 25.99 1.11
C LEU A 217 18.45 26.29 0.97
N ILE A 218 18.07 27.21 0.07
CA ILE A 218 16.65 27.54 -0.19
C ILE A 218 15.90 26.31 -0.72
N SER A 219 16.53 25.52 -1.59
CA SER A 219 15.93 24.29 -2.12
C SER A 219 15.65 23.28 -1.01
N TYR A 220 16.64 22.99 -0.16
CA TYR A 220 16.48 22.05 0.95
C TYR A 220 15.49 22.56 2.01
N GLN A 221 15.45 23.87 2.27
CA GLN A 221 14.44 24.44 3.15
C GLN A 221 13.02 24.17 2.64
N ARG A 222 12.78 24.37 1.34
CA ARG A 222 11.47 24.07 0.73
C ARG A 222 11.12 22.58 0.79
N ALA A 223 12.10 21.71 0.55
CA ALA A 223 11.90 20.27 0.65
C ALA A 223 11.54 19.85 2.09
N PHE A 224 12.29 20.34 3.08
CA PHE A 224 12.00 20.09 4.49
C PHE A 224 10.61 20.59 4.89
N GLU A 225 10.24 21.81 4.50
CA GLU A 225 8.90 22.35 4.76
C GLU A 225 7.79 21.53 4.10
N ALA A 226 8.02 20.95 2.93
CA ALA A 226 7.04 20.11 2.24
C ALA A 226 6.83 18.79 3.01
N VAL A 227 7.92 18.07 3.33
CA VAL A 227 7.87 16.82 4.08
C VAL A 227 7.23 17.03 5.46
N ALA A 228 7.61 18.09 6.17
CA ALA A 228 7.03 18.42 7.48
C ALA A 228 5.51 18.68 7.40
N LYS A 229 5.03 19.34 6.33
CA LYS A 229 3.59 19.57 6.11
C LYS A 229 2.86 18.27 5.81
N ASP A 230 3.46 17.40 5.01
CA ASP A 230 2.86 16.13 4.63
C ASP A 230 2.78 15.16 5.82
N GLY A 231 3.85 15.04 6.62
CA GLY A 231 3.85 14.28 7.87
C GLY A 231 2.79 14.79 8.87
N ALA A 232 2.75 16.11 9.10
CA ALA A 232 1.72 16.71 9.96
C ALA A 232 0.29 16.46 9.45
N PHE A 233 0.09 16.48 8.13
CA PHE A 233 -1.21 16.24 7.51
C PHE A 233 -1.68 14.80 7.72
N ILE A 234 -0.84 13.79 7.44
CA ILE A 234 -1.21 12.37 7.64
C ILE A 234 -1.46 12.10 9.11
N HIS A 235 -0.63 12.66 9.99
CA HIS A 235 -0.83 12.52 11.43
C HIS A 235 -2.22 13.06 11.86
N ALA A 236 -2.59 14.25 11.39
CA ALA A 236 -3.92 14.81 11.64
C ALA A 236 -5.06 13.96 11.05
N LEU A 237 -4.87 13.45 9.83
CA LEU A 237 -5.85 12.61 9.13
C LEU A 237 -6.09 11.28 9.85
N SER A 238 -5.02 10.59 10.27
CA SER A 238 -5.11 9.35 11.04
C SER A 238 -5.82 9.57 12.38
N ASN A 239 -5.49 10.64 13.10
CA ASN A 239 -6.14 11.01 14.37
C ASN A 239 -7.62 11.34 14.18
N HIS A 240 -7.98 12.00 13.08
CA HIS A 240 -9.37 12.32 12.75
C HIS A 240 -10.20 11.04 12.57
N HIS A 241 -9.75 10.11 11.74
CA HIS A 241 -10.48 8.85 11.50
C HIS A 241 -10.49 7.93 12.72
N ARG A 242 -9.44 7.93 13.55
CA ARG A 242 -9.43 7.20 14.83
C ARG A 242 -10.55 7.66 15.76
N LYS A 243 -10.74 8.98 15.91
CA LYS A 243 -11.83 9.56 16.71
C LYS A 243 -13.21 9.20 16.15
N ILE A 244 -13.36 9.12 14.84
CA ILE A 244 -14.63 8.69 14.21
C ILE A 244 -14.92 7.22 14.56
N LEU A 245 -13.92 6.35 14.45
CA LEU A 245 -14.07 4.93 14.79
C LEU A 245 -14.42 4.74 16.27
N GLU A 246 -13.77 5.48 17.17
CA GLU A 246 -14.08 5.45 18.61
C GLU A 246 -15.54 5.84 18.91
N LYS A 247 -16.05 6.91 18.28
CA LYS A 247 -17.46 7.32 18.42
C LYS A 247 -18.42 6.23 17.95
N HIS A 248 -18.13 5.61 16.81
CA HIS A 248 -18.92 4.50 16.28
C HIS A 248 -18.89 3.27 17.19
N SER A 249 -17.76 2.98 17.82
CA SER A 249 -17.58 1.81 18.66
C SER A 249 -18.22 1.97 20.05
N THR A 250 -18.36 3.21 20.53
CA THR A 250 -18.93 3.56 21.84
C THR A 250 -20.41 3.96 21.79
N GLY A 251 -21.02 4.00 20.59
CA GLY A 251 -22.42 4.38 20.42
C GLY A 251 -22.74 5.85 20.73
N GLN A 252 -21.71 6.70 20.82
CA GLN A 252 -21.86 8.14 21.03
C GLN A 252 -22.09 8.81 19.67
N HIS A 253 -23.35 8.95 19.28
CA HIS A 253 -23.79 9.74 18.14
C HIS A 253 -24.01 11.21 18.53
#